data_AF-A0A258CFR8-F1
#
_entry.id   AF-A0A258CFR8-F1
#
_cell.length_a   1.000
_cell.length_b   1.000
_cell.length_c   1.000
_cell.angle_alpha   90.00
_cell.angle_beta   90.00
_cell.angle_gamma   90.00
#
_symmetry.space_group_name_H-M   'P 1'
#
loop_
_entity.id
_entity.type
_entity.pdbx_description
1 polymer ?
#
loop_
_entity_poly.entity_id
_entity_poly.type
_entity_poly.pdbx_seq_one_letter_code
_entity_poly.pdbx_strand_id
1 'polypeptide(L)'
;VQTHLEDKLVTRISLQQPDGFRLTVTDDGGIKQLQYSEQLLEQNDELGWDDLAARLDADLLLMADSLNQALLAISQQVMAQSTE
;
A
#
# COMPACT_ATOMS: atom_id res chain seq x y z
N VAL A 1 19.91 1.89 14.34
CA VAL A 1 19.64 2.02 12.89
C VAL A 1 20.52 3.07 12.20
N GLN A 2 20.89 4.19 12.84
CA GLN A 2 21.80 5.19 12.27
C GLN A 2 23.19 4.64 11.83
N THR A 3 23.77 3.70 12.58
CA THR A 3 25.12 3.15 12.29
C THR A 3 25.15 2.04 11.23
N HIS A 4 24.05 1.76 10.52
CA HIS A 4 23.96 0.66 9.54
C HIS A 4 23.68 1.11 8.10
N LEU A 5 23.60 2.43 7.86
CA LEU A 5 23.25 3.04 6.58
C LEU A 5 24.46 3.58 5.79
N GLU A 6 25.67 3.50 6.34
CA GLU A 6 26.86 4.06 5.67
C GLU A 6 27.42 3.15 4.57
N ASP A 7 27.09 1.85 4.54
CA ASP A 7 27.69 0.89 3.60
C ASP A 7 26.68 -0.12 3.01
N LYS A 8 25.38 0.08 3.21
CA LYS A 8 24.34 -0.83 2.70
C LYS A 8 23.19 -0.07 2.05
N LEU A 9 22.98 -0.35 0.78
CA LEU A 9 21.78 0.04 0.05
C LEU A 9 20.57 -0.68 0.66
N VAL A 10 19.52 0.09 0.94
CA VAL A 10 18.25 -0.49 1.41
C VAL A 10 17.56 -1.15 0.22
N THR A 11 17.64 -2.47 0.15
CA THR A 11 17.04 -3.26 -0.95
C THR A 11 15.55 -3.56 -0.75
N ARG A 12 15.02 -3.30 0.44
CA ARG A 12 13.63 -3.58 0.78
C ARG A 12 13.13 -2.67 1.91
N ILE A 13 12.02 -1.98 1.66
CA ILE A 13 11.37 -1.07 2.61
C ILE A 13 9.91 -1.48 2.77
N SER A 14 9.50 -1.76 4.01
CA SER A 14 8.09 -1.92 4.33
C SER A 14 7.47 -0.58 4.71
N LEU A 15 6.45 -0.17 3.96
CA LEU A 15 5.67 1.04 4.16
C LEU A 15 4.30 0.66 4.73
N GLN A 16 3.83 1.48 5.65
CA GLN A 16 2.50 1.34 6.25
C GLN A 16 1.79 2.67 6.14
N GLN A 17 0.61 2.65 5.55
CA GLN A 17 -0.26 3.81 5.38
C GLN A 17 -1.21 3.98 6.58
N PRO A 18 -1.76 5.19 6.80
CA PRO A 18 -2.62 5.49 7.96
C PRO A 18 -3.93 4.70 8.00
N ASP A 19 -4.48 4.36 6.85
CA ASP A 19 -5.64 3.50 6.61
C ASP A 19 -5.36 2.02 6.96
N GLY A 20 -4.12 1.68 7.30
CA GLY A 20 -3.70 0.35 7.72
C GLY A 20 -3.27 -0.56 6.58
N PHE A 21 -3.21 -0.03 5.35
CA PHE A 21 -2.61 -0.71 4.22
C PHE A 21 -1.08 -0.76 4.37
N ARG A 22 -0.49 -1.95 4.18
CA ARG A 22 0.94 -2.20 4.25
C ARG A 22 1.42 -2.80 2.95
N LEU A 23 2.57 -2.34 2.48
CA LEU A 23 3.23 -2.88 1.31
C LEU A 23 4.75 -2.82 1.49
N THR A 24 5.46 -3.70 0.80
CA THR A 24 6.92 -3.72 0.81
C THR A 24 7.42 -3.37 -0.59
N VAL A 25 8.18 -2.28 -0.70
CA VAL A 25 8.87 -1.87 -1.93
C VAL A 25 10.27 -2.45 -1.93
N THR A 26 10.68 -3.03 -3.06
CA THR A 26 12.06 -3.47 -3.31
C THR A 26 12.78 -2.50 -4.25
N ASP A 27 14.11 -2.54 -4.22
CA ASP A 27 14.99 -1.69 -5.04
C ASP A 27 14.84 -1.87 -6.55
N ASP A 28 14.38 -3.04 -6.98
CA ASP A 28 13.99 -3.33 -8.37
C ASP A 28 12.65 -2.68 -8.79
N GLY A 29 12.02 -1.89 -7.92
CA GLY A 29 10.68 -1.33 -8.12
C GLY A 29 9.56 -2.34 -7.88
N GLY A 30 9.88 -3.53 -7.38
CA GLY A 30 8.91 -4.56 -7.05
C GLY A 30 8.07 -4.17 -5.83
N ILE A 31 6.79 -4.50 -5.86
CA ILE A 31 5.87 -4.34 -4.75
C ILE A 31 5.45 -5.71 -4.27
N LYS A 32 5.68 -6.00 -2.98
CA LYS A 32 5.47 -7.30 -2.35
C LYS A 32 4.71 -7.15 -1.05
N GLN A 33 4.12 -8.25 -0.59
CA GLN A 33 3.46 -8.35 0.73
C GLN A 33 2.40 -7.27 0.96
N LEU A 34 1.48 -7.12 0.00
CA LEU A 34 0.28 -6.30 0.16
C LEU A 34 -0.55 -6.85 1.32
N GLN A 35 -0.81 -6.02 2.32
CA GLN A 35 -1.57 -6.35 3.51
C GLN A 35 -2.59 -5.25 3.74
N TYR A 36 -3.86 -5.63 3.73
CA TYR A 36 -4.97 -4.73 4.05
C TYR A 36 -5.35 -4.94 5.51
N SER A 37 -5.68 -3.87 6.21
CA SER A 37 -6.18 -3.96 7.58
C SER A 37 -7.61 -4.51 7.59
N GLU A 38 -8.00 -5.15 8.70
CA GLU A 38 -9.37 -5.66 8.88
C GLU A 38 -10.39 -4.53 8.74
N GLN A 39 -10.11 -3.37 9.31
CA GLN A 39 -10.95 -2.17 9.15
C GLN A 39 -11.16 -1.78 7.68
N LEU A 40 -10.16 -1.96 6.82
CA LEU A 40 -10.26 -1.64 5.40
C LEU A 40 -11.19 -2.65 4.68
N LEU A 41 -11.10 -3.92 5.04
CA LEU A 41 -11.93 -5.01 4.49
C LEU A 41 -13.38 -4.96 4.99
N GLU A 42 -13.59 -4.48 6.21
CA GLU A 42 -14.91 -4.35 6.85
C GLU A 42 -15.72 -3.16 6.31
N GLN A 43 -15.10 -2.23 5.57
CA GLN A 43 -15.80 -1.04 5.03
C GLN A 43 -17.02 -1.38 4.17
N ASN A 44 -17.02 -2.54 3.52
CA ASN A 44 -18.08 -2.98 2.63
C ASN A 44 -19.00 -4.04 3.26
N ASP A 45 -18.87 -4.34 4.56
CA ASP A 45 -19.68 -5.39 5.20
C ASP A 45 -21.18 -5.06 5.20
N GLU A 46 -21.52 -3.78 5.11
CA GLU A 46 -22.90 -3.28 4.98
C GLU A 46 -23.56 -3.61 3.63
N LEU A 47 -22.80 -3.97 2.58
CA LEU A 47 -23.36 -4.48 1.31
C LEU A 47 -23.99 -5.87 1.47
N GLY A 48 -23.74 -6.56 2.59
CA GLY A 48 -24.27 -7.89 2.87
C GLY A 48 -23.69 -8.97 1.94
N TRP A 49 -24.42 -10.08 1.80
CA TRP A 49 -24.02 -11.23 0.96
C TRP A 49 -25.05 -11.57 -0.12
N ASP A 50 -26.08 -10.75 -0.26
CA ASP A 50 -27.19 -10.98 -1.20
C ASP A 50 -26.75 -10.73 -2.65
N ASP A 51 -25.87 -9.76 -2.88
CA ASP A 51 -25.25 -9.48 -4.18
C ASP A 51 -23.73 -9.55 -4.09
N LEU A 52 -23.20 -10.77 -4.28
CA LEU A 52 -21.76 -11.04 -4.32
C LEU A 52 -21.04 -10.28 -5.43
N ALA A 53 -21.71 -9.96 -6.55
CA ALA A 53 -21.08 -9.24 -7.66
C ALA A 53 -20.85 -7.78 -7.28
N ALA A 54 -21.86 -7.13 -6.71
CA ALA A 54 -21.75 -5.75 -6.21
C ALA A 54 -20.72 -5.65 -5.06
N ARG A 55 -20.71 -6.62 -4.14
CA ARG A 55 -19.71 -6.68 -3.06
C ARG A 55 -18.29 -6.81 -3.60
N LEU A 56 -18.07 -7.73 -4.54
CA LEU A 56 -16.75 -7.93 -5.14
C LEU A 56 -16.28 -6.67 -5.87
N ASP A 57 -17.15 -6.01 -6.63
CA ASP A 57 -16.81 -4.76 -7.33
C ASP A 57 -16.42 -3.66 -6.33
N ALA A 58 -17.18 -3.51 -5.24
CA ALA A 58 -16.88 -2.56 -4.17
C ALA A 58 -15.55 -2.87 -3.47
N ASP A 59 -15.31 -4.15 -3.12
CA ASP A 59 -14.08 -4.60 -2.48
C ASP A 59 -12.86 -4.40 -3.40
N LEU A 60 -13.00 -4.70 -4.69
CA LEU A 60 -11.94 -4.54 -5.68
C LEU A 60 -11.63 -3.07 -5.92
N LEU A 61 -12.66 -2.21 -5.99
CA LEU A 61 -12.50 -0.77 -6.14
C LEU A 61 -11.77 -0.18 -4.93
N LEU A 62 -12.15 -0.59 -3.73
CA LEU A 62 -11.54 -0.15 -2.48
C LEU A 62 -10.07 -0.57 -2.38
N MET A 63 -9.77 -1.84 -2.68
CA MET A 63 -8.38 -2.35 -2.71
C MET A 63 -7.54 -1.64 -3.76
N ALA A 64 -8.10 -1.40 -4.96
CA ALA A 64 -7.42 -0.70 -6.04
C ALA A 64 -7.14 0.76 -5.66
N ASP A 65 -8.08 1.44 -5.01
CA ASP A 65 -7.91 2.82 -4.57
C ASP A 65 -6.82 2.94 -3.49
N SER A 66 -6.83 2.10 -2.46
CA SER A 66 -5.77 2.08 -1.43
C SER A 66 -4.39 1.81 -2.03
N LEU A 67 -4.28 0.86 -2.97
CA LEU A 67 -3.03 0.60 -3.68
C LEU A 67 -2.58 1.83 -4.49
N ASN A 68 -3.50 2.46 -5.21
CA ASN A 68 -3.21 3.63 -6.03
C ASN A 68 -2.76 4.83 -5.18
N GLN A 69 -3.47 5.11 -4.09
CA GLN A 69 -3.07 6.15 -3.13
C GLN A 69 -1.66 5.89 -2.58
N ALA A 70 -1.34 4.64 -2.25
CA ALA A 70 -0.03 4.31 -1.74
C ALA A 70 1.08 4.47 -2.80
N LEU A 71 0.82 4.04 -4.03
CA LEU A 71 1.73 4.23 -5.15
C LEU A 71 1.97 5.71 -5.46
N LEU A 72 0.92 6.53 -5.45
CA LEU A 72 1.00 7.95 -5.67
C LEU A 72 1.83 8.64 -4.59
N ALA A 73 1.61 8.29 -3.31
CA ALA A 73 2.40 8.82 -2.20
C ALA A 73 3.88 8.48 -2.36
N ILE A 74 4.20 7.22 -2.69
CA ILE A 74 5.59 6.77 -2.93
C ILE A 74 6.20 7.54 -4.11
N SER A 75 5.48 7.66 -5.23
CA SER A 75 5.95 8.39 -6.41
C SER A 75 6.22 9.86 -6.10
N GLN A 76 5.34 10.51 -5.35
CA GLN A 76 5.52 11.90 -4.92
C GLN A 76 6.72 12.05 -4.00
N GLN A 77 6.92 11.17 -3.02
CA GLN A 77 8.08 11.21 -2.14
C GLN A 77 9.40 10.99 -2.91
N VAL A 78 9.44 10.03 -3.84
CA VAL A 78 10.63 9.75 -4.65
C VAL A 78 10.97 10.92 -5.58
N MET A 79 9.96 11.53 -6.22
CA MET A 79 10.17 12.72 -7.06
C MET A 79 10.59 13.94 -6.23
N ALA A 80 10.04 14.11 -5.03
CA ALA A 80 10.42 15.20 -4.13
C ALA A 80 11.92 15.11 -3.76
N GLN A 81 12.44 13.91 -3.49
CA GLN A 81 13.87 13.71 -3.19
C GLN A 81 14.81 13.84 -4.40
N SER A 82 14.27 13.75 -5.63
CA SER A 82 15.06 13.93 -6.84
C SER A 82 15.30 15.41 -7.20
N THR A 83 14.66 16.34 -6.48
CA THR A 83 14.72 17.79 -6.72
C THR A 83 15.64 18.52 -5.73
N GLU A 84 16.32 17.80 -4.82
CA GLU A 84 17.33 18.33 -3.90
C GLU A 84 18.76 17.92 -4.26
#